data_AF-A0A8T4TJH0-F1
#
_entry.id   AF-A0A8T4TJH0-F1
#
_cell.length_a   1.000
_cell.length_b   1.000
_cell.length_c   1.000
_cell.angle_alpha   90.00
_cell.angle_beta   90.00
_cell.angle_gamma   90.00
#
_symmetry.space_group_name_H-M   'P 1'
#
loop_
_entity.id
_entity.type
_entity.pdbx_description
1 polymer ?
#
loop_
_entity_poly.entity_id
_entity_poly.type
_entity_poly.pdbx_seq_one_letter_code
_entity_poly.pdbx_strand_id
1 'polypeptide(L)'
;MDFNIFKLEYYWYEGEHEETLLGKNIERVKFEKDLVEAKNFAKSLIGKEHKENDYLGKGYSVECLPEYYKQIIWFLIEKKGYTECYFDEDTSYSIDDLTNGKEIQIKKYEKKIKISEL
;
A
#
# COMPACT_ATOMS: atom_id res chain seq x y z
N MET A 1 -13.93 -11.25 -12.16
CA MET A 1 -12.98 -10.16 -12.45
C MET A 1 -12.07 -10.12 -11.26
N ASP A 2 -10.83 -10.54 -11.43
CA ASP A 2 -9.96 -10.88 -10.30
C ASP A 2 -9.28 -9.63 -9.78
N PHE A 3 -9.41 -9.39 -8.48
CA PHE A 3 -8.76 -8.28 -7.82
C PHE A 3 -7.34 -8.71 -7.43
N ASN A 4 -6.34 -8.10 -8.04
CA ASN A 4 -4.94 -8.43 -7.78
C ASN A 4 -4.36 -7.49 -6.72
N ILE A 5 -3.62 -8.07 -5.79
CA ILE A 5 -2.91 -7.35 -4.72
C ILE A 5 -1.42 -7.42 -5.06
N PHE A 6 -0.78 -6.27 -5.09
CA PHE A 6 0.64 -6.10 -5.35
C PHE A 6 1.32 -5.58 -4.09
N LYS A 7 2.35 -6.28 -3.61
CA LYS A 7 3.22 -5.78 -2.54
C LYS A 7 4.35 -4.98 -3.15
N LEU A 8 4.49 -3.73 -2.74
CA LEU A 8 5.63 -2.89 -3.05
C LEU A 8 6.50 -2.82 -1.80
N GLU A 9 7.75 -3.23 -1.91
CA GLU A 9 8.76 -3.05 -0.89
C GLU A 9 9.81 -2.08 -1.41
N TYR A 10 10.20 -1.13 -0.58
CA TYR A 10 11.22 -0.15 -0.92
C TYR A 10 12.24 -0.04 0.21
N TYR A 11 13.50 -0.25 -0.15
CA TYR A 11 14.63 -0.27 0.76
C TYR A 11 15.46 1.00 0.55
N TRP A 12 15.82 1.67 1.64
CA TRP A 12 16.73 2.81 1.62
C TRP A 12 17.92 2.61 2.57
N TYR A 13 18.70 3.67 2.77
CA TYR A 13 19.98 3.61 3.47
C TYR A 13 19.84 3.01 4.88
N GLU A 14 20.87 2.29 5.34
CA GLU A 14 20.91 1.59 6.65
C GLU A 14 19.96 0.39 6.82
N GLY A 15 19.40 -0.14 5.73
CA GLY A 15 18.55 -1.33 5.79
C GLY A 15 17.12 -1.06 6.24
N GLU A 16 16.77 0.22 6.37
CA GLU A 16 15.39 0.65 6.54
C GLU A 16 14.59 0.35 5.28
N HIS A 17 13.32 0.00 5.47
CA HIS A 17 12.40 -0.28 4.38
C HIS A 17 10.96 0.07 4.78
N GLU A 18 10.14 0.28 3.76
CA GLU A 18 8.69 0.48 3.88
C GLU A 18 8.02 -0.47 2.89
N GLU A 19 6.86 -0.95 3.28
CA GLU A 19 6.03 -1.79 2.44
C GLU A 19 4.61 -1.24 2.35
N THR A 20 4.01 -1.40 1.17
CA THR A 20 2.65 -0.98 0.90
C THR A 20 1.99 -2.01 -0.02
N LEU A 21 0.74 -2.36 0.30
CA LEU A 21 -0.06 -3.24 -0.53
C LEU A 21 -1.01 -2.41 -1.38
N LEU A 22 -0.98 -2.62 -2.69
CA LEU A 22 -1.84 -1.93 -3.63
C LEU A 22 -2.72 -2.93 -4.37
N GLY A 23 -4.02 -2.69 -4.31
CA GLY A 23 -5.05 -3.51 -4.94
C GLY A 23 -5.61 -2.86 -6.20
N LYS A 24 -5.70 -3.63 -7.29
CA LYS A 24 -6.40 -3.21 -8.51
C LYS A 24 -6.70 -4.42 -9.42
N ASN A 25 -7.84 -4.39 -10.12
CA ASN A 25 -8.18 -5.37 -11.15
C ASN A 25 -7.41 -5.09 -12.46
N ILE A 26 -6.15 -5.51 -12.50
CA ILE A 26 -5.28 -5.42 -13.68
C ILE A 26 -4.30 -6.60 -13.74
N GLU A 27 -3.81 -6.91 -14.92
CA GLU A 27 -2.72 -7.88 -15.10
C GLU A 27 -1.38 -7.33 -14.61
N ARG A 28 -0.52 -8.24 -14.13
CA ARG A 28 0.84 -7.92 -13.67
C ARG A 28 1.65 -7.08 -14.67
N VAL A 29 1.59 -7.40 -15.96
CA VAL A 29 2.35 -6.67 -17.00
C VAL A 29 1.91 -5.19 -17.09
N LYS A 30 0.63 -4.90 -16.85
CA LYS A 30 0.14 -3.51 -16.79
C LYS A 30 0.59 -2.81 -15.51
N PHE A 31 0.59 -3.52 -14.38
CA PHE A 31 1.12 -3.02 -13.12
C PHE A 31 2.60 -2.62 -13.25
N GLU A 32 3.43 -3.47 -13.87
CA GLU A 32 4.85 -3.18 -14.09
C GLU A 32 5.06 -1.91 -14.93
N LYS A 33 4.21 -1.67 -15.93
CA LYS A 33 4.23 -0.42 -16.72
C LYS A 33 3.82 0.80 -15.89
N ASP A 34 2.72 0.70 -15.15
CA ASP A 34 2.26 1.77 -14.26
C ASP A 34 3.34 2.12 -13.21
N LEU A 35 4.05 1.12 -12.68
CA LEU A 35 5.14 1.30 -11.74
C LEU A 35 6.35 2.02 -12.37
N VAL A 36 6.71 1.69 -13.61
CA VAL A 36 7.76 2.41 -14.35
C VAL A 36 7.37 3.87 -14.56
N GLU A 37 6.11 4.14 -14.92
CA GLU A 37 5.61 5.51 -15.06
C GLU A 37 5.63 6.27 -13.73
N ALA A 38 5.21 5.63 -12.63
CA ALA A 38 5.25 6.21 -11.29
C ALA A 38 6.69 6.55 -10.86
N LYS A 39 7.65 5.66 -11.13
CA LYS A 39 9.09 5.91 -10.89
C LYS A 39 9.60 7.09 -11.71
N ASN A 40 9.25 7.16 -12.99
CA ASN A 40 9.65 8.29 -13.84
C ASN A 40 9.05 9.61 -13.37
N PHE A 41 7.78 9.60 -12.94
CA PHE A 41 7.15 10.76 -12.31
C PHE A 41 7.91 11.19 -11.06
N ALA A 42 8.17 10.27 -10.12
CA ALA A 42 8.92 10.55 -8.91
C ALA A 42 10.34 11.09 -9.22
N LYS A 43 11.06 10.49 -10.18
CA LYS A 43 12.37 11.01 -10.61
C LYS A 43 12.28 12.44 -11.15
N SER A 44 11.22 12.77 -11.87
CA SER A 44 11.02 14.11 -12.44
C SER A 44 10.78 15.21 -11.39
N LEU A 45 10.55 14.84 -10.13
CA LEU A 45 10.33 15.76 -9.02
C LEU A 45 11.63 16.07 -8.25
N ILE A 46 12.71 15.32 -8.48
CA ILE A 46 14.00 15.53 -7.82
C ILE A 46 14.52 16.94 -8.14
N GLY A 47 14.93 17.67 -7.10
CA GLY A 47 15.55 18.99 -7.24
C GLY A 47 14.61 20.13 -7.64
N LYS A 48 13.28 19.91 -7.68
CA LYS A 48 12.31 20.99 -7.89
C LYS A 48 11.92 21.65 -6.57
N GLU A 49 12.12 22.96 -6.46
CA GLU A 49 11.54 23.78 -5.38
C GLU A 49 10.01 23.87 -5.56
N HIS A 50 9.25 23.57 -4.50
CA HIS A 50 7.79 23.61 -4.51
C HIS A 50 7.23 24.82 -3.75
N LYS A 51 6.03 25.24 -4.15
CA LYS A 51 5.24 26.29 -3.50
C LYS A 51 4.51 25.72 -2.28
N GLU A 52 4.43 26.49 -1.19
CA GLU A 52 3.65 26.13 0.00
C GLU A 52 2.20 25.80 -0.41
N ASN A 53 1.72 24.60 -0.02
CA ASN A 53 0.37 24.01 -0.20
C ASN A 53 0.23 22.82 -1.18
N ASP A 54 1.27 22.38 -1.89
CA ASP A 54 1.19 21.10 -2.61
C ASP A 54 1.46 19.91 -1.65
N TYR A 55 0.55 18.92 -1.63
CA TYR A 55 0.69 17.65 -0.87
C TYR A 55 1.89 16.79 -1.33
N LEU A 56 2.63 17.25 -2.34
CA LEU A 56 3.96 16.80 -2.72
C LEU A 56 4.96 17.20 -1.63
N GLY A 57 4.83 16.55 -0.47
CA GLY A 57 5.66 16.77 0.70
C GLY A 57 7.13 16.63 0.34
N LYS A 58 7.86 17.72 0.58
CA LYS A 58 9.33 17.83 0.60
C LYS A 58 9.98 17.29 -0.67
N GLY A 59 10.33 18.19 -1.59
CA GLY A 59 11.28 17.87 -2.64
C GLY A 59 12.50 17.16 -2.03
N TYR A 60 12.76 15.94 -2.49
CA TYR A 60 13.87 15.14 -2.00
C TYR A 60 15.04 15.29 -2.97
N SER A 61 16.24 15.32 -2.40
CA SER A 61 17.47 15.55 -3.18
C SER A 61 17.89 14.31 -3.97
N VAL A 62 17.41 13.11 -3.59
CA VAL A 62 17.92 11.81 -4.07
C VAL A 62 16.87 10.69 -4.05
N GLU A 63 17.02 9.68 -4.92
CA GLU A 63 16.14 8.50 -5.06
C GLU A 63 16.18 7.50 -3.90
N CYS A 64 16.85 7.81 -2.78
CA CYS A 64 17.05 6.92 -1.63
C CYS A 64 16.39 7.46 -0.35
N LEU A 65 15.28 8.18 -0.51
CA LEU A 65 14.54 8.79 0.59
C LEU A 65 13.10 8.28 0.62
N PRO A 66 12.49 8.14 1.82
CA PRO A 66 11.09 7.72 1.97
C PRO A 66 10.11 8.55 1.13
N GLU A 67 10.43 9.83 0.90
CA GLU A 67 9.64 10.73 0.07
C GLU A 67 9.54 10.26 -1.39
N TYR A 68 10.62 9.70 -1.96
CA TYR A 68 10.59 9.12 -3.31
C TYR A 68 9.57 7.98 -3.40
N TYR A 69 9.56 7.11 -2.39
CA TYR A 69 8.61 6.01 -2.31
C TYR A 69 7.17 6.51 -2.15
N LYS A 70 6.94 7.49 -1.26
CA LYS A 70 5.62 8.10 -1.07
C LYS A 70 5.08 8.73 -2.35
N GLN A 71 5.92 9.33 -3.18
CA GLN A 71 5.49 9.85 -4.49
C GLN A 71 5.08 8.76 -5.48
N ILE A 72 5.75 7.60 -5.45
CA ILE A 72 5.34 6.43 -6.24
C ILE A 72 3.97 5.95 -5.79
N ILE A 73 3.76 5.77 -4.48
CA ILE A 73 2.48 5.30 -3.92
C ILE A 73 1.36 6.29 -4.25
N TRP A 74 1.58 7.58 -4.01
CA TRP A 74 0.64 8.64 -4.34
C TRP A 74 0.25 8.64 -5.82
N PHE A 75 1.23 8.51 -6.73
CA PHE A 75 0.94 8.47 -8.16
C PHE A 75 0.08 7.25 -8.53
N LEU A 76 0.39 6.08 -7.96
CA LEU A 76 -0.40 4.87 -8.20
C LEU A 76 -1.84 5.05 -7.68
N ILE A 77 -2.03 5.58 -6.48
CA ILE A 77 -3.37 5.81 -5.94
C ILE A 77 -4.14 6.88 -6.72
N GLU A 78 -3.60 8.09 -6.81
CA GLU A 78 -4.32 9.27 -7.33
C GLU A 78 -4.38 9.33 -8.86
N LYS A 79 -3.32 8.90 -9.56
CA LYS A 79 -3.27 8.98 -11.03
C LYS A 79 -3.67 7.70 -11.71
N LYS A 80 -3.43 6.56 -11.05
CA LYS A 80 -3.74 5.26 -11.63
C LYS A 80 -4.91 4.56 -10.94
N GLY A 81 -5.47 5.08 -9.85
CA GLY A 81 -6.67 4.52 -9.22
C GLY A 81 -6.44 3.18 -8.54
N TYR A 82 -5.27 2.96 -7.96
CA TYR A 82 -5.03 1.82 -7.07
C TYR A 82 -5.63 2.10 -5.70
N THR A 83 -5.99 1.04 -4.97
CA THR A 83 -6.48 1.15 -3.60
C THR A 83 -5.43 0.61 -2.64
N GLU A 84 -5.08 1.38 -1.63
CA GLU A 84 -4.21 0.91 -0.56
C GLU A 84 -4.92 -0.15 0.28
N CYS A 85 -4.23 -1.26 0.52
CA CYS A 85 -4.75 -2.44 1.20
C CYS A 85 -3.98 -2.64 2.51
N TYR A 86 -4.67 -3.17 3.52
CA TYR A 86 -4.09 -3.45 4.83
C TYR A 86 -4.46 -4.88 5.23
N PHE A 87 -3.51 -5.63 5.79
CA PHE A 87 -3.82 -6.88 6.47
C PHE A 87 -4.32 -6.56 7.87
N ASP A 88 -5.55 -6.94 8.16
CA ASP A 88 -6.08 -6.92 9.53
C ASP A 88 -5.61 -8.19 10.24
N GLU A 89 -4.43 -8.12 10.89
CA GLU A 89 -3.84 -9.23 11.64
C GLU A 89 -4.71 -9.70 12.82
N ASP A 90 -5.64 -8.86 13.31
CA ASP A 90 -6.53 -9.19 14.42
C ASP A 90 -7.71 -10.09 14.00
N THR A 91 -7.87 -10.37 12.71
CA THR A 91 -8.99 -11.17 12.23
C THR A 91 -8.63 -12.66 12.10
N SER A 92 -8.64 -13.38 13.23
CA SER A 92 -8.55 -14.84 13.22
C SER A 92 -9.89 -15.47 12.80
N TYR A 93 -9.90 -16.24 11.72
CA TYR A 93 -11.04 -17.05 11.31
C TYR A 93 -10.78 -18.51 11.63
N SER A 94 -11.60 -19.11 12.48
CA SER A 94 -11.60 -20.55 12.73
C SER A 94 -12.61 -21.21 11.80
N ILE A 95 -12.12 -22.07 10.90
CA ILE A 95 -12.97 -22.94 10.09
C ILE A 95 -13.09 -24.27 10.83
N ASP A 96 -14.27 -24.56 11.34
CA ASP A 96 -14.57 -25.85 11.98
C ASP A 96 -15.25 -26.75 10.94
N ASP A 97 -14.47 -27.51 10.18
CA ASP A 97 -14.93 -28.38 9.10
C ASP A 97 -15.35 -29.76 9.62
N LEU A 98 -16.18 -29.77 10.67
CA LEU A 98 -16.51 -31.01 11.38
C LEU A 98 -17.69 -31.79 10.78
N THR A 99 -18.42 -31.29 9.79
CA THR A 99 -19.55 -32.05 9.24
C THR A 99 -19.94 -31.61 7.83
N ASN A 100 -19.74 -32.52 6.87
CA ASN A 100 -20.60 -32.77 5.71
C ASN A 100 -21.66 -31.70 5.41
N GLY A 101 -21.40 -30.85 4.41
CA GLY A 101 -22.40 -30.25 3.54
C GLY A 101 -23.55 -29.49 4.21
N LYS A 102 -23.29 -28.28 4.75
CA LYS A 102 -24.10 -27.04 4.57
C LYS A 102 -23.57 -25.90 5.43
N GLU A 103 -23.53 -24.73 4.80
CA GLU A 103 -23.27 -23.35 5.29
C GLU A 103 -22.04 -23.12 6.18
N ILE A 104 -21.04 -22.48 5.58
CA ILE A 104 -19.91 -21.85 6.26
C ILE A 104 -20.45 -20.71 7.14
N GLN A 105 -20.49 -20.91 8.46
CA GLN A 105 -20.79 -19.83 9.40
C GLN A 105 -19.53 -19.06 9.74
N ILE A 106 -19.44 -17.82 9.26
CA ILE A 106 -18.33 -16.90 9.56
C ILE A 106 -18.65 -16.15 10.86
N LYS A 107 -17.84 -16.36 11.91
CA LYS A 107 -17.94 -15.59 13.18
C LYS A 107 -16.82 -14.56 13.26
N LYS A 108 -17.17 -13.27 13.33
CA LYS A 108 -16.24 -12.15 13.54
C LYS A 108 -16.10 -11.88 15.05
N TYR A 109 -14.87 -11.87 15.56
CA TYR A 109 -14.58 -11.43 16.92
C TYR A 109 -13.75 -10.15 16.86
N GLU A 110 -14.33 -9.02 17.29
CA GLU A 110 -13.60 -7.76 17.46
C GLU A 110 -13.15 -7.63 18.93
N LYS A 111 -11.85 -7.63 19.19
CA LYS A 111 -11.32 -7.38 20.54
C LYS A 111 -11.17 -5.88 20.76
N LYS A 112 -12.20 -5.24 21.33
CA LYS A 112 -12.11 -3.84 21.77
C LYS A 112 -11.29 -3.75 23.06
N ILE A 113 -10.02 -3.39 22.95
CA ILE A 113 -9.18 -3.03 24.11
C ILE A 113 -9.52 -1.58 24.48
N LYS A 114 -10.21 -1.36 25.60
CA LYS A 114 -10.29 -0.04 26.23
C LYS A 114 -8.94 0.24 26.89
N ILE A 115 -8.11 1.06 26.26
CA ILE A 115 -7.00 1.70 26.96
C ILE A 115 -7.66 2.68 27.95
N SER A 116 -7.52 2.39 29.25
CA SER A 116 -7.85 3.34 30.30
C SER A 116 -6.66 4.28 30.42
N GLU A 117 -6.85 5.56 30.16
CA GLU A 117 -5.87 6.60 30.46
C GLU A 117 -5.59 6.58 31.97
N LEU A 118 -4.31 6.54 32.33
CA LEU A 118 -3.77 6.78 33.67
C LEU A 118 -2.89 8.02 33.61
#